data_AF-A0A6B3B4M3-F1
#
_entry.id   AF-A0A6B3B4M3-F1
#
_cell.length_a   1.000
_cell.length_b   1.000
_cell.length_c   1.000
_cell.angle_alpha   90.00
_cell.angle_beta   90.00
_cell.angle_gamma   90.00
#
_symmetry.space_group_name_H-M   'P 1'
#
loop_
_entity.id
_entity.type
_entity.pdbx_description
1 polymer ?
#
loop_
_entity_poly.entity_id
_entity_poly.type
_entity_poly.pdbx_seq_one_letter_code
_entity_poly.pdbx_strand_id
1 'polypeptide(L)' 'MVTLGAPTVSDHVALAEIELCGELMIAASAAHGERLSADRIDEVLDVKVSTERTTVTDRTTVTERTTVPRQGDHRG' A
#
# COMPACT_ATOMS: atom_id res chain seq x y z
N MET A 1 5.67 -29.82 2.45
CA MET A 1 4.66 -29.45 3.47
C MET A 1 5.44 -28.81 4.61
N VAL A 2 5.26 -27.51 4.88
CA VAL A 2 5.98 -26.84 5.98
C VAL A 2 5.18 -27.09 7.26
N THR A 3 5.80 -27.72 8.24
CA THR A 3 5.25 -27.85 9.60
C THR A 3 5.65 -26.61 10.39
N LEU A 4 4.70 -25.73 10.68
CA LEU A 4 4.94 -24.63 11.61
C LEU A 4 4.96 -25.22 13.03
N GLY A 5 6.03 -24.94 13.78
CA GLY A 5 6.16 -25.34 15.19
C GLY A 5 5.16 -24.60 16.08
N ALA A 6 5.05 -25.03 17.34
CA ALA A 6 4.23 -24.32 18.31
C ALA A 6 4.77 -22.89 18.53
N PRO A 7 3.90 -21.86 18.56
CA PRO A 7 4.33 -20.48 18.75
C PRO A 7 4.99 -20.32 20.11
N THR A 8 6.11 -19.62 20.11
CA THR A 8 6.91 -19.28 21.27
C THR A 8 6.52 -17.89 21.79
N VAL A 9 6.97 -17.55 23.01
CA VAL A 9 6.83 -16.18 23.53
C VAL A 9 7.45 -15.15 22.59
N SER A 10 8.55 -15.50 21.91
CA SER A 10 9.17 -14.63 20.91
C SER A 10 8.27 -14.39 19.71
N ASP A 11 7.50 -15.39 19.27
CA ASP A 11 6.56 -15.24 18.16
C ASP A 11 5.42 -14.29 18.52
N HIS A 12 4.95 -14.33 19.77
CA HIS A 12 3.94 -13.38 20.25
C HIS A 12 4.45 -11.95 20.32
N VAL A 13 5.70 -11.74 20.75
CA VAL A 13 6.33 -10.41 20.76
C VAL A 13 6.51 -9.90 19.33
N ALA A 14 7.02 -10.73 18.42
CA ALA A 14 7.17 -10.36 17.02
C ALA A 14 5.83 -9.99 16.36
N LEU A 15 4.75 -10.74 16.64
CA LEU A 15 3.42 -10.42 16.15
C LEU A 15 2.91 -9.07 16.70
N ALA A 16 3.13 -8.79 17.98
CA ALA A 16 2.75 -7.50 18.57
C ALA A 16 3.54 -6.32 17.96
N GLU A 17 4.82 -6.52 17.65
CA GLU A 17 5.65 -5.52 16.97
C GLU A 17 5.19 -5.28 15.53
N ILE A 18 4.80 -6.32 14.81
CA ILE A 18 4.26 -6.21 13.44
C ILE A 18 2.96 -5.39 13.44
N GLU A 19 2.05 -5.71 14.37
CA GLU A 19 0.78 -4.98 14.54
C GLU A 19 1.04 -3.49 14.82
N LEU A 20 1.92 -3.20 15.78
CA LEU A 20 2.31 -1.83 16.13
C LEU A 20 2.96 -1.09 14.96
N CYS A 21 3.87 -1.74 14.24
CA CYS A 21 4.52 -1.16 13.06
C CYS A 21 3.50 -0.82 11.97
N GLY A 22 2.51 -1.68 11.74
CA GLY A 22 1.44 -1.46 10.77
C GLY A 22 0.62 -0.20 11.08
N GLU A 23 0.18 -0.08 12.33
CA GLU A 23 -0.58 1.09 12.80
C GLU A 23 0.23 2.39 12.64
N LEU A 24 1.53 2.36 12.99
CA LEU A 24 2.41 3.52 12.85
C LEU A 24 2.65 3.93 11.39
N MET A 25 2.75 2.97 10.45
CA MET A 25 2.87 3.28 9.02
C MET A 25 1.62 3.99 8.48
N ILE A 26 0.43 3.53 8.88
CA ILE A 26 -0.84 4.14 8.49
C ILE A 26 -0.94 5.55 9.09
N ALA A 27 -0.69 5.68 10.39
CA ALA A 27 -0.70 6.97 11.08
C ALA A 27 0.28 7.97 10.46
N ALA A 28 1.51 7.53 10.14
CA ALA A 28 2.51 8.36 9.48
C ALA A 28 2.10 8.76 8.06
N SER A 29 1.47 7.87 7.30
CA SER A 29 0.99 8.17 5.94
C SER A 29 -0.22 9.13 5.92
N ALA A 30 -1.05 9.10 6.97
CA ALA A 30 -2.20 9.98 7.16
C ALA A 30 -1.84 11.31 7.86
N ALA A 31 -0.71 11.35 8.57
CA ALA A 31 -0.22 12.56 9.23
C ALA A 31 -0.01 13.69 8.22
N HIS A 32 -0.34 14.92 8.62
CA HIS A 32 -0.27 16.11 7.77
C HIS A 32 1.17 16.67 7.66
N GLY A 33 2.14 15.80 7.35
CA GLY A 33 3.52 16.17 7.06
C GLY A 33 3.81 16.20 5.56
N GLU A 34 4.87 16.90 5.17
CA GLU A 34 5.37 16.79 3.81
C GLU A 34 5.93 15.39 3.56
N ARG A 35 5.58 14.79 2.43
CA ARG A 35 6.22 13.53 2.02
C ARG A 35 7.72 13.79 1.79
N LEU A 36 8.55 12.80 2.11
CA LEU A 36 9.97 12.85 1.78
C LEU A 36 10.15 13.13 0.28
N SER A 37 11.18 13.91 -0.07
CA SER A 37 11.55 14.11 -1.46
C SER A 37 11.96 12.78 -2.10
N ALA A 38 11.81 12.67 -3.42
CA ALA A 38 12.16 11.46 -4.15
C ALA A 38 13.62 11.06 -3.93
N ASP A 39 14.54 12.03 -3.95
CA ASP A 39 15.98 11.81 -3.69
C ASP A 39 16.22 11.26 -2.27
N ARG A 40 15.51 11.78 -1.27
CA ARG A 40 15.62 11.30 0.12
C ARG A 40 15.04 9.90 0.30
N ILE A 41 14.00 9.57 -0.47
CA ILE A 41 13.44 8.22 -0.51
C ILE A 41 14.47 7.23 -1.08
N ASP A 42 15.13 7.56 -2.19
CA ASP A 42 16.14 6.66 -2.77
C ASP A 42 17.34 6.47 -1.85
N GLU A 43 17.78 7.54 -1.18
CA GLU A 43 18.86 7.48 -0.19
C GLU A 43 18.52 6.51 0.94
N VAL A 44 17.29 6.56 1.46
CA VAL A 44 16.82 5.66 2.53
C VAL A 44 16.66 4.22 2.02
N LEU A 45 16.17 4.04 0.80
CA LEU A 45 15.95 2.71 0.22
C LEU A 45 17.21 2.09 -0.38
N ASP A 46 18.34 2.81 -0.39
CA ASP A 46 19.56 2.46 -1.12
C ASP A 46 19.27 2.05 -2.59
N VAL A 47 18.24 2.66 -3.18
CA VAL A 47 17.90 2.43 -4.57
C VAL A 47 18.85 3.30 -5.37
N LYS A 48 19.95 2.70 -5.85
CA LYS A 48 20.77 3.35 -6.89
C LYS A 48 19.82 3.85 -7.96
N VAL A 49 19.85 5.15 -8.23
CA VAL A 49 18.96 5.82 -9.18
C VAL A 49 19.09 5.13 -10.55
N SER A 50 18.30 4.09 -10.76
CA SER A 50 18.03 3.56 -12.09
C SER A 50 17.19 4.65 -12.73
N THR A 51 17.71 5.22 -13.81
CA THR A 51 17.14 6.34 -14.58
C THR A 51 15.74 6.07 -15.16
N GLU A 52 15.08 4.99 -14.78
CA GLU A 52 13.77 4.53 -15.24
C GLU A 52 12.67 4.80 -14.21
N ARG A 53 12.74 5.93 -13.48
CA ARG A 53 11.62 6.39 -12.67
C ARG A 53 10.51 6.84 -13.62
N THR A 54 9.78 5.87 -14.15
CA THR A 54 8.59 6.07 -14.96
C THR A 54 7.66 6.92 -14.10
N THR A 55 7.53 8.20 -14.46
CA THR A 55 6.62 9.12 -13.80
C THR A 55 5.26 8.43 -13.81
N VAL A 56 4.83 7.93 -12.64
CA VAL A 56 3.44 7.53 -12.45
C VAL A 56 2.67 8.84 -12.42
N THR A 57 2.44 9.39 -13.61
CA THR A 57 1.55 10.50 -13.85
C THR A 57 0.19 10.01 -13.43
N ASP A 58 -0.17 10.43 -12.22
CA ASP A 58 -1.51 10.59 -11.69
C ASP A 58 -2.62 9.83 -12.44
N ARG A 59 -2.90 8.60 -12.00
CA ARG A 59 -4.12 7.87 -12.39
C ARG A 59 -5.37 8.36 -11.65
N THR A 60 -5.38 9.56 -11.08
CA THR A 60 -6.55 10.16 -10.42
C THR A 60 -7.51 10.83 -11.42
N THR A 61 -7.66 10.27 -12.63
CA THR A 61 -8.88 10.43 -13.43
C THR A 61 -9.75 9.18 -13.28
N VAL A 62 -10.10 8.82 -12.05
CA VAL A 62 -11.26 7.95 -11.79
C VAL A 62 -12.46 8.86 -11.51
N THR A 63 -12.88 9.59 -12.53
CA THR A 63 -14.21 10.18 -12.61
C THR A 63 -14.86 9.59 -13.85
N GLU A 64 -15.99 8.93 -13.64
CA GLU A 64 -16.91 8.37 -14.64
C GLU A 64 -16.37 7.25 -15.54
N ARG A 65 -16.66 6.00 -15.16
CA ARG A 65 -17.28 5.00 -16.05
C ARG A 65 -17.66 3.74 -15.29
N THR A 66 -18.69 3.84 -14.45
CA THR A 66 -19.50 2.68 -14.05
C THR A 66 -20.96 3.07 -14.06
N THR A 67 -21.46 3.46 -15.24
CA THR A 67 -22.87 3.30 -15.57
C THR A 67 -23.02 1.89 -16.14
N VAL A 68 -23.51 0.97 -15.30
CA VAL A 68 -23.94 -0.35 -15.77
C VAL A 68 -25.19 -0.10 -16.64
N PRO A 69 -25.22 -0.45 -17.94
CA PRO A 69 -26.44 -0.34 -18.70
C PRO A 69 -27.46 -1.35 -18.14
N ARG A 70 -28.62 -0.86 -17.71
CA ARG A 70 -29.75 -1.72 -17.33
C ARG A 70 -30.22 -2.46 -18.57
N GLN A 71 -29.96 -3.76 -18.58
CA GLN A 71 -30.31 -4.71 -19.61
C GLN A 71 -31.81 -5.05 -19.54
N GLY A 72 -32.48 -4.95 -20.69
CA GLY A 72 -33.61 -5.80 -21.03
C GLY A 72 -34.98 -5.34 -20.56
N ASP A 73 -35.69 -4.69 -21.47
CA ASP A 73 -37.14 -4.55 -21.48
C ASP A 73 -37.79 -5.95 -21.41
N HIS A 74 -38.34 -6.30 -20.25
CA HIS A 74 -39.10 -7.52 -20.08
C HIS A 74 -40.57 -7.24 -20.44
N ARG A 75 -40.91 -7.55 -21.69
CA ARG A 75 -42.14 -8.28 -22.07
C ARG A 75 -43.49 -7.58 -21.76
N GLY A 76 -44.11 -7.04 -22.81
CA GLY A 76 -45.56 -6.86 -22.94
C GLY A 76 -46.03 -7.51 -24.22
#